data_AF-A0A7X7Y9F9-F1
#
_entry.id   AF-A0A7X7Y9F9-F1
#
_cell.length_a   1.000
_cell.length_b   1.000
_cell.length_c   1.000
_cell.angle_alpha   90.00
_cell.angle_beta   90.00
_cell.angle_gamma   90.00
#
_symmetry.space_group_name_H-M   'P 1'
#
loop_
_entity.id
_entity.type
_entity.pdbx_description
1 polymer ?
#
loop_
_entity_poly.entity_id
_entity_poly.type
_entity_poly.pdbx_seq_one_letter_code
_entity_poly.pdbx_strand_id
1 'polypeptide(L)' 'MARPEEMWQCQTNNCGYIYDPDKGDRKGKIPKGVKFEDLPDSWRCPVCGGTKKCFRPLAGPGSTQEIRCELPTSASS' A
#
# COMPACT_ATOMS: atom_id res chain seq x y z
N MET A 1 -9.48 15.37 -6.57
CA MET A 1 -8.26 15.47 -5.75
C MET A 1 -8.38 14.38 -4.71
N ALA A 2 -7.71 13.25 -4.92
CA ALA A 2 -7.69 12.18 -3.93
C ALA A 2 -7.11 12.72 -2.63
N ARG A 3 -7.83 12.49 -1.52
CA ARG A 3 -7.30 12.87 -0.21
C ARG A 3 -6.13 11.93 0.14
N PRO A 4 -5.15 12.38 0.94
CA PRO A 4 -4.04 11.52 1.34
C PRO A 4 -4.50 10.27 2.11
N GLU A 5 -5.70 10.29 2.70
CA GLU A 5 -6.35 9.13 3.33
C GLU A 5 -6.72 8.01 2.32
N GLU A 6 -6.89 8.33 1.02
CA GLU A 6 -7.24 7.38 -0.02
C GLU A 6 -6.02 6.78 -0.74
N MET A 7 -4.82 7.32 -0.44
CA MET A 7 -3.56 6.92 -1.03
C MET A 7 -2.85 5.90 -0.14
N TRP A 8 -2.28 4.87 -0.77
CA TRP A 8 -1.64 3.76 -0.06
C TRP A 8 -0.20 3.60 -0.50
N GLN A 9 0.74 3.53 0.46
CA GLN A 9 2.16 3.35 0.18
C GLN A 9 2.64 1.96 0.59
N CYS A 10 3.38 1.32 -0.32
CA CYS A 10 4.02 0.05 -0.10
C CYS A 10 5.16 0.17 0.92
N GLN A 11 5.05 -0.54 2.04
CA GLN A 11 6.05 -0.59 3.10
C GLN A 11 7.18 -1.60 2.85
N THR A 12 7.22 -2.21 1.66
CA THR A 12 8.30 -3.14 1.31
C THR A 12 9.63 -2.38 1.24
N ASN A 13 10.64 -2.91 1.95
CA ASN A 13 11.99 -2.37 1.91
C ASN A 13 12.48 -2.31 0.46
N ASN A 14 12.94 -1.13 0.01
CA ASN A 14 13.35 -0.86 -1.38
C ASN A 14 12.22 -0.74 -2.43
N CYS A 15 10.96 -0.48 -2.04
CA CYS A 15 9.84 -0.25 -2.96
C CYS A 15 9.31 1.19 -2.92
N GLY A 16 8.65 1.59 -1.82
CA GLY A 16 8.09 2.93 -1.65
C GLY A 16 6.97 3.33 -2.63
N TYR A 17 6.40 2.40 -3.40
CA TYR A 17 5.34 2.69 -4.38
C TYR A 17 4.08 3.25 -3.73
N ILE A 18 3.50 4.30 -4.32
CA ILE A 18 2.25 4.93 -3.87
C ILE A 18 1.14 4.64 -4.88
N TYR A 19 0.06 4.01 -4.41
CA TYR A 19 -1.16 3.78 -5.17
C TYR A 19 -2.07 5.01 -5.12
N ASP A 20 -2.46 5.51 -6.28
CA ASP A 20 -3.37 6.64 -6.45
C ASP A 20 -4.69 6.14 -7.09
N PRO A 21 -5.83 6.20 -6.38
CA PRO A 21 -7.10 5.75 -6.93
C PRO A 21 -7.63 6.66 -8.05
N ASP A 22 -7.33 7.96 -8.04
CA ASP A 22 -7.79 8.93 -9.06
C ASP A 22 -7.09 8.67 -10.41
N LYS A 23 -5.87 8.15 -10.37
CA LYS A 23 -5.13 7.70 -11.56
C LYS A 23 -5.33 6.22 -11.88
N GLY A 24 -5.58 5.39 -10.88
CA GLY A 24 -5.56 3.92 -10.99
C GLY A 24 -4.14 3.38 -11.19
N ASP A 25 -4.04 2.15 -11.69
CA ASP A 25 -2.75 1.50 -11.94
C ASP A 25 -2.74 0.77 -13.30
N ARG A 26 -2.10 1.40 -14.29
CA ARG A 26 -2.03 0.84 -15.65
C ARG A 26 -1.27 -0.49 -15.70
N LYS A 27 -0.29 -0.69 -14.82
CA LYS A 27 0.58 -1.87 -14.84
C LYS A 27 -0.10 -3.09 -14.20
N GLY A 28 -0.88 -2.87 -13.15
CA GLY A 28 -1.77 -3.86 -12.53
C GLY A 28 -3.16 -3.97 -13.17
N LYS A 29 -3.39 -3.32 -14.32
CA LYS A 29 -4.67 -3.31 -15.06
C LYS A 29 -5.85 -2.81 -14.23
N ILE A 30 -5.61 -1.82 -13.37
CA ILE A 30 -6.62 -1.20 -12.54
C ILE A 30 -7.06 0.13 -13.17
N PRO A 31 -8.36 0.31 -13.47
CA PRO A 31 -8.86 1.56 -14.00
C PRO A 31 -8.81 2.68 -12.96
N LYS A 32 -8.86 3.93 -13.44
CA LYS A 32 -9.01 5.11 -12.58
C LYS A 32 -10.35 5.10 -11.83
N GLY A 33 -10.36 5.64 -10.63
CA GLY A 33 -11.51 5.67 -9.72
C GLY A 33 -11.63 4.44 -8.81
N VAL A 34 -10.71 3.46 -8.91
CA VAL A 34 -10.73 2.26 -8.07
C VAL A 34 -9.97 2.52 -6.78
N LYS A 35 -10.60 2.29 -5.64
CA LYS A 35 -9.96 2.42 -4.32
C LYS A 35 -9.05 1.23 -4.05
N PHE A 36 -8.03 1.43 -3.21
CA PHE A 36 -7.11 0.36 -2.82
C PHE A 36 -7.83 -0.81 -2.15
N GLU A 37 -8.84 -0.51 -1.32
CA GLU A 37 -9.67 -1.52 -0.64
C GLU A 37 -10.50 -2.35 -1.63
N ASP A 38 -10.83 -1.79 -2.80
CA ASP A 38 -11.60 -2.43 -3.86
C ASP A 38 -10.72 -3.29 -4.78
N LEU A 39 -9.39 -3.20 -4.65
CA LEU A 39 -8.47 -4.01 -5.45
C LEU A 39 -8.66 -5.50 -5.19
N PRO A 40 -8.57 -6.37 -6.21
CA PRO A 40 -8.69 -7.81 -6.03
C PRO A 40 -7.56 -8.37 -5.16
N ASP A 41 -7.76 -9.52 -4.50
CA ASP A 41 -6.72 -10.13 -3.66
C ASP A 41 -5.49 -10.59 -4.46
N SER A 42 -5.71 -10.92 -5.73
CA SER A 42 -4.64 -11.23 -6.69
C SER A 42 -3.82 -10.01 -7.12
N TRP A 43 -4.27 -8.77 -6.83
CA TRP A 43 -3.49 -7.59 -7.16
C TRP A 43 -2.24 -7.51 -6.29
N ARG A 44 -1.12 -7.19 -6.93
CA ARG A 44 0.19 -7.05 -6.30
C ARG A 44 0.86 -5.78 -6.79
N CYS A 45 1.76 -5.26 -5.97
CA CYS A 45 2.52 -4.07 -6.29
C CYS A 45 3.25 -4.22 -7.63
N PRO A 46 3.07 -3.31 -8.60
CA PRO A 46 3.73 -3.38 -9.91
C PRO A 46 5.23 -3.05 -9.88
N VAL A 47 5.75 -2.67 -8.71
CA VAL A 47 7.16 -2.37 -8.46
C VAL A 47 7.86 -3.56 -7.82
N CYS A 48 7.41 -4.02 -6.65
CA CYS A 48 8.06 -5.10 -5.89
C CYS A 48 7.32 -6.45 -5.92
N GLY A 49 6.07 -6.52 -6.39
CA GLY A 49 5.25 -7.73 -6.33
C GLY A 49 4.67 -8.05 -4.94
N GLY A 50 4.76 -7.12 -3.99
CA GLY A 50 4.16 -7.27 -2.66
C GLY A 50 2.63 -7.31 -2.67
N THR A 51 2.04 -7.97 -1.67
CA THR A 51 0.57 -8.04 -1.52
C THR A 51 0.01 -6.77 -0.89
N LYS A 52 -1.33 -6.58 -0.98
CA LYS A 52 -2.04 -5.44 -0.40
C LYS A 52 -1.78 -5.25 1.09
N LYS A 53 -1.46 -6.33 1.79
CA LYS A 53 -1.19 -6.38 3.23
C LYS A 53 0.01 -5.52 3.65
N CYS A 54 0.98 -5.36 2.74
CA CYS A 54 2.19 -4.57 2.96
C CYS A 54 1.98 -3.07 2.71
N PHE A 55 0.79 -2.64 2.29
CA PHE A 55 0.51 -1.23 2.05
C PHE A 55 -0.09 -0.57 3.28
N ARG A 56 0.19 0.72 3.44
CA ARG A 56 -0.36 1.55 4.50
C ARG A 56 -0.96 2.84 3.95
N PRO A 57 -2.06 3.33 4.53
CA PRO A 57 -2.62 4.63 4.17
C PRO A 57 -1.62 5.75 4.50
N LEU A 58 -1.52 6.77 3.64
CA LEU A 58 -0.60 7.89 3.85
C LEU A 58 -1.07 8.88 4.93
N ALA A 59 -2.36 8.91 5.26
CA ALA A 59 -2.90 9.76 6.31
C ALA A 59 -4.06 9.08 7.06
N GLY A 60 -4.26 9.49 8.32
CA GLY A 60 -5.36 9.03 9.19
C GLY A 60 -4.88 8.19 10.39
N PRO A 61 -5.80 7.83 11.32
CA PRO A 61 -5.47 7.09 12.54
C PRO A 61 -4.90 5.69 12.28
N GLY A 62 -5.11 5.13 11.08
CA GLY A 62 -4.51 3.86 10.65
C GLY A 62 -3.03 3.96 10.23
N SER A 63 -2.51 5.17 9.98
CA SER A 63 -1.10 5.38 9.58
C SER A 63 -0.13 5.26 10.76
N THR A 64 -0.59 5.44 11.99
CA THR A 64 0.21 5.32 13.22
C THR A 64 0.03 3.98 13.93
N GLN A 65 -0.85 3.10 13.44
CA GLN A 65 -1.04 1.80 14.07
C GLN A 65 0.15 0.91 13.75
N GLU A 66 0.85 0.51 14.80
CA GLU A 66 1.99 -0.41 14.87
C GLU A 66 1.56 -1.83 14.48
N ILE A 67 0.91 -2.00 13.32
CA ILE A 67 0.65 -3.31 12.76
C ILE A 67 1.95 -3.73 12.10
N ARG A 68 2.81 -4.26 12.96
CA ARG A 68 4.11 -4.84 12.67
C ARG A 68 3.94 -5.80 11.49
N CYS A 69 4.41 -5.39 10.32
CA CYS A 69 4.76 -6.34 9.27
C CYS A 69 5.98 -7.08 9.84
N GLU A 70 5.77 -8.10 10.66
CA GLU A 70 6.80 -8.76 11.47
C GLU A 70 7.95 -9.26 10.61
N LEU A 71 8.98 -8.44 10.48
CA LEU A 71 10.35 -8.90 10.29
C LEU A 71 10.84 -9.37 11.67
N PRO A 72 11.17 -10.66 11.84
CA PRO A 72 11.73 -11.16 13.09
C PRO A 72 13.18 -10.67 13.19
N THR A 73 13.42 -9.51 13.78
CA THR A 73 14.79 -9.13 14.15
C THR A 73 14.81 -8.29 15.42
N SER A 74 15.22 -8.97 16.49
CA SER A 74 16.19 -8.50 17.49
C SER A 74 15.90 -7.15 18.15
N ALA A 75 15.09 -7.19 19.22
CA ALA A 75 15.32 -6.27 20.33
C ALA A 75 16.52 -6.81 21.12
N SER A 76 17.66 -6.13 20.93
CA SER A 76 18.91 -6.35 21.63
C SER A 76 18.71 -6.23 23.15
N SER A 77 19.15 -7.24 23.90
CA SER A 77 19.56 -7.14 25.30
C SER A 77 20.96 -7.70 25.45
#